data_AF-A0A1D2AES0-F1
#
_entry.id   AF-A0A1D2AES0-F1
#
_cell.length_a   1.000
_cell.length_b   1.000
_cell.length_c   1.000
_cell.angle_alpha   90.00
_cell.angle_beta   90.00
_cell.angle_gamma   90.00
#
_symmetry.space_group_name_H-M   'P 1'
#
loop_
_entity.id
_entity.type
_entity.pdbx_description
1 polymer ?
#
loop_
_entity_poly.entity_id
_entity_poly.type
_entity_poly.pdbx_seq_one_letter_code
_entity_poly.pdbx_strand_id
1 'polypeptide(L)'
;MADLIANARIGGCRSQYNAGYPHSCTGISTGSMPGAPPSLSHARSSGLAARRRGDPLGGFAPHPHPPTPRPRVRPAPATFRVAPGAAPLPACLLDVHPEVAAALAAGEAVVALESTIISHGMPHPANVETAARVEAAVRAAGAVPATIAVLGGTATVGLTRAQLERLGRAGTAVRKASRRDLAAVAAAGADGSTTVAATALLAAAAGIQVFVTGGLGGVHRGGHLSLDVSADLAELARSRIAVVCAGPKTLLDIPRTLEVLETAGVGVAALGTDEFPAFFTPRSGCAAPLRVENAAGFARMVLAQERLGLTSGLILGVPIPEHLAAEGQEIEAATATALAEAEAQGIQGAEITPFMLDRIQVLTQGRSLAANIQLILNNARVGAEVAVELSRLRRGGQGQATEG
;
A
#
# COMPACT_ATOMS: atom_id res chain seq x y z
N MET A 1 2.08 39.28 -34.97
CA MET A 1 1.85 40.61 -34.37
C MET A 1 1.67 40.36 -32.88
N ALA A 2 2.77 40.26 -32.12
CA ALA A 2 3.47 41.39 -31.46
C ALA A 2 2.63 41.82 -30.22
N ASP A 3 3.05 41.80 -28.96
CA ASP A 3 4.32 41.70 -28.22
C ASP A 3 3.94 41.13 -26.82
N LEU A 4 4.77 40.53 -25.95
CA LEU A 4 6.02 41.01 -25.37
C LEU A 4 6.71 39.86 -24.62
N ILE A 5 8.00 39.70 -24.90
CA ILE A 5 9.00 38.95 -24.12
C ILE A 5 9.67 39.93 -23.13
N ALA A 6 10.22 39.38 -22.02
CA ALA A 6 11.15 39.97 -21.04
C ALA A 6 10.49 40.72 -19.86
N ASN A 7 10.88 40.57 -18.59
CA ASN A 7 12.14 40.13 -17.98
C ASN A 7 11.93 39.93 -16.46
N ALA A 8 12.58 38.94 -15.81
CA ALA A 8 13.51 39.11 -14.67
C ALA A 8 13.70 37.85 -13.78
N ARG A 9 14.90 37.25 -13.90
CA ARG A 9 15.87 36.78 -12.86
C ARG A 9 15.35 35.83 -11.77
N ILE A 10 15.67 34.54 -11.81
CA ILE A 10 16.93 33.87 -11.37
C ILE A 10 17.39 34.32 -9.97
N GLY A 11 17.08 33.47 -8.98
CA GLY A 11 17.73 33.39 -7.67
C GLY A 11 17.90 31.90 -7.32
N GLY A 12 19.07 31.36 -7.62
CA GLY A 12 19.41 29.96 -7.32
C GLY A 12 19.82 29.78 -5.86
N CYS A 13 19.33 28.71 -5.24
CA CYS A 13 19.90 28.18 -4.01
C CYS A 13 20.49 26.80 -4.32
N ARG A 14 21.82 26.77 -4.49
CA ARG A 14 22.62 25.55 -4.62
C ARG A 14 22.78 24.96 -3.22
N SER A 15 22.36 23.71 -3.01
CA SER A 15 22.90 22.88 -1.93
C SER A 15 23.88 21.89 -2.54
N GLN A 16 25.13 22.04 -2.12
CA GLN A 16 26.28 21.22 -2.48
C GLN A 16 26.24 19.93 -1.66
N TYR A 17 26.26 18.76 -2.31
CA TYR A 17 26.99 17.62 -1.77
C TYR A 17 27.68 16.90 -2.93
N ASN A 18 29.00 17.04 -2.93
CA ASN A 18 29.94 16.45 -3.85
C ASN A 18 30.59 15.26 -3.14
N ALA A 19 30.57 14.08 -3.75
CA ALA A 19 31.52 13.01 -3.47
C ALA A 19 31.57 12.11 -4.71
N GLY A 20 32.56 12.36 -5.56
CA GLY A 20 32.89 11.50 -6.69
C GLY A 20 33.76 10.33 -6.27
N TYR A 21 33.78 9.29 -7.09
CA TYR A 21 34.99 8.61 -7.55
C TYR A 21 34.71 7.94 -8.91
N PRO A 22 35.61 8.03 -9.90
CA PRO A 22 35.41 7.47 -11.23
C PRO A 22 36.13 6.12 -11.39
N HIS A 23 35.55 5.20 -12.15
CA HIS A 23 36.31 4.17 -12.84
C HIS A 23 35.77 3.96 -14.25
N SER A 24 36.58 4.38 -15.21
CA SER A 24 36.62 3.90 -16.59
C SER A 24 37.06 2.44 -16.63
N CYS A 25 36.48 1.63 -17.52
CA CYS A 25 37.25 0.82 -18.46
C CYS A 25 36.35 0.21 -19.55
N THR A 26 36.96 0.14 -20.73
CA THR A 26 36.47 -0.17 -22.07
C THR A 26 36.21 -1.66 -22.35
N GLY A 27 35.19 -1.94 -23.17
CA GLY A 27 35.19 -2.81 -24.35
C GLY A 27 35.59 -4.30 -24.24
N ILE A 28 34.73 -5.19 -24.78
CA ILE A 28 34.97 -6.06 -25.96
C ILE A 28 33.88 -7.16 -26.07
N SER A 29 33.13 -7.09 -27.17
CA SER A 29 32.72 -8.14 -28.14
C SER A 29 32.65 -9.65 -27.78
N THR A 30 31.47 -10.22 -28.09
CA THR A 30 31.19 -11.51 -28.79
C THR A 30 31.84 -12.84 -28.36
N GLY A 31 31.00 -13.90 -28.21
CA GLY A 31 31.41 -15.26 -28.55
C GLY A 31 30.78 -16.41 -27.74
N SER A 32 29.74 -17.03 -28.30
CA SER A 32 29.48 -18.47 -28.41
C SER A 32 29.70 -19.45 -27.23
N MET A 33 28.60 -20.13 -26.86
CA MET A 33 28.53 -21.44 -26.18
C MET A 33 29.33 -22.54 -26.93
N PRO A 34 29.86 -23.58 -26.24
CA PRO A 34 29.10 -24.84 -26.11
C PRO A 34 29.41 -25.72 -24.87
N GLY A 35 28.51 -26.69 -24.60
CA GLY A 35 28.91 -28.07 -24.25
C GLY A 35 28.69 -28.53 -22.80
N ALA A 36 27.72 -29.44 -22.62
CA ALA A 36 27.48 -30.22 -21.41
C ALA A 36 28.57 -31.29 -21.14
N PRO A 37 28.81 -31.71 -19.88
CA PRO A 37 29.66 -32.87 -19.57
C PRO A 37 28.84 -34.16 -19.38
N PRO A 38 29.42 -35.35 -19.64
CA PRO A 38 28.76 -36.64 -19.41
C PRO A 38 29.01 -37.19 -17.99
N SER A 39 28.07 -38.03 -17.59
CA SER A 39 28.02 -38.89 -16.40
C SER A 39 29.00 -40.08 -16.45
N LEU A 40 29.38 -40.63 -15.28
CA LEU A 40 29.55 -42.07 -14.92
C LEU A 40 30.35 -42.15 -13.59
N SER A 41 29.75 -42.55 -12.47
CA SER A 41 29.58 -43.92 -11.94
C SER A 41 30.67 -44.41 -10.97
N HIS A 42 30.18 -44.87 -9.82
CA HIS A 42 30.76 -45.62 -8.69
C HIS A 42 32.15 -46.28 -8.80
N ALA A 43 32.90 -46.23 -7.69
CA ALA A 43 33.47 -47.42 -7.04
C ALA A 43 33.88 -47.15 -5.58
N ARG A 44 33.47 -48.06 -4.69
CA ARG A 44 33.89 -48.18 -3.28
C ARG A 44 35.25 -48.88 -3.21
N SER A 45 36.01 -48.68 -2.12
CA SER A 45 36.38 -49.72 -1.12
C SER A 45 37.70 -49.43 -0.38
N SER A 46 37.68 -49.62 0.95
CA SER A 46 38.69 -50.24 1.86
C SER A 46 40.19 -50.10 1.55
N GLY A 47 41.12 -49.92 2.49
CA GLY A 47 41.14 -50.17 3.94
C GLY A 47 42.59 -50.49 4.36
N LEU A 48 42.96 -50.04 5.57
CA LEU A 48 43.95 -50.58 6.52
C LEU A 48 45.45 -50.81 6.17
N ALA A 49 46.27 -50.08 6.94
CA ALA A 49 47.36 -50.52 7.83
C ALA A 49 48.72 -51.03 7.27
N ALA A 50 49.83 -50.42 7.72
CA ALA A 50 50.68 -50.95 8.80
C ALA A 50 52.13 -50.35 8.88
N ARG A 51 52.47 -49.87 10.09
CA ARG A 51 53.71 -50.02 10.90
C ARG A 51 55.14 -49.94 10.30
N ARG A 52 56.01 -49.18 10.99
CA ARG A 52 57.39 -49.53 11.50
C ARG A 52 57.86 -48.37 12.42
N ARG A 53 57.95 -48.52 13.74
CA ARG A 53 59.07 -48.95 14.62
C ARG A 53 60.41 -48.22 14.40
N GLY A 54 60.82 -47.46 15.41
CA GLY A 54 62.17 -46.98 15.72
C GLY A 54 62.20 -46.40 17.13
N ASP A 55 62.98 -47.00 18.02
CA ASP A 55 63.23 -46.71 19.45
C ASP A 55 64.72 -46.28 19.57
N PRO A 56 65.30 -45.88 20.72
CA PRO A 56 64.77 -45.27 21.96
C PRO A 56 65.62 -44.03 22.39
N LEU A 57 65.27 -43.39 23.53
CA LEU A 57 66.17 -43.00 24.65
C LEU A 57 65.65 -41.77 25.42
N GLY A 58 65.69 -41.86 26.76
CA GLY A 58 65.81 -40.70 27.67
C GLY A 58 64.53 -40.30 28.40
N GLY A 59 64.41 -40.73 29.66
CA GLY A 59 63.30 -40.36 30.54
C GLY A 59 63.43 -38.96 31.13
N PHE A 60 62.31 -38.38 31.57
CA PHE A 60 62.16 -37.48 32.71
C PHE A 60 60.66 -37.37 33.07
N ALA A 61 60.37 -37.18 34.36
CA ALA A 61 59.06 -37.26 35.01
C ALA A 61 57.98 -36.29 34.46
N PRO A 62 56.67 -36.60 34.64
CA PRO A 62 55.58 -35.82 34.06
C PRO A 62 55.38 -34.48 34.78
N HIS A 63 55.36 -33.40 34.01
CA HIS A 63 54.88 -32.08 34.44
C HIS A 63 53.35 -32.07 34.57
N PRO A 64 52.78 -31.34 35.55
CA PRO A 64 51.34 -31.27 35.75
C PRO A 64 50.63 -30.53 34.61
N HIS A 65 49.50 -31.08 34.16
CA HIS A 65 48.64 -30.50 33.13
C HIS A 65 48.12 -29.10 33.51
N PRO A 66 48.07 -28.13 32.58
CA PRO A 66 47.41 -26.87 32.82
C PRO A 66 45.89 -27.06 33.00
N PRO A 67 45.22 -26.23 33.83
CA PRO A 67 43.80 -26.37 34.09
C PRO A 67 42.97 -26.18 32.82
N THR A 68 41.94 -27.02 32.67
CA THR A 68 40.99 -26.97 31.56
C THR A 68 40.23 -25.64 31.54
N PRO A 69 40.07 -24.98 30.37
CA PRO A 69 39.30 -23.75 30.29
C PRO A 69 37.83 -24.02 30.62
N ARG A 70 37.27 -23.24 31.56
CA ARG A 70 35.85 -23.30 31.94
C ARG A 70 34.98 -23.08 30.69
N PRO A 71 33.89 -23.84 30.50
CA PRO A 71 32.99 -23.62 29.37
C PRO A 71 32.39 -22.21 29.47
N ARG A 72 32.61 -21.40 28.43
CA ARG A 72 31.91 -20.11 28.27
C ARG A 72 30.42 -20.42 28.13
N VAL A 73 29.63 -20.04 29.12
CA VAL A 73 28.18 -20.03 29.03
C VAL A 73 27.82 -19.09 27.88
N ARG A 74 27.31 -19.64 26.77
CA ARG A 74 26.70 -18.83 25.71
C ARG A 74 25.50 -18.11 26.34
N PRO A 75 25.39 -16.77 26.25
CA PRO A 75 24.14 -16.13 26.61
C PRO A 75 23.02 -16.76 25.76
N ALA A 76 21.89 -17.02 26.39
CA ALA A 76 20.70 -17.51 25.68
C ALA A 76 20.42 -16.58 24.49
N PRO A 77 20.02 -17.11 23.32
CA PRO A 77 19.62 -16.25 22.22
C PRO A 77 18.52 -15.33 22.74
N ALA A 78 18.73 -14.01 22.63
CA ALA A 78 17.70 -13.03 22.93
C ALA A 78 16.48 -13.42 22.08
N THR A 79 15.43 -13.90 22.74
CA THR A 79 14.18 -14.19 22.06
C THR A 79 13.64 -12.85 21.62
N PHE A 80 13.76 -12.57 20.31
CA PHE A 80 13.07 -11.46 19.69
C PHE A 80 11.58 -11.76 19.84
N ARG A 81 10.95 -11.24 20.90
CA ARG A 81 9.50 -11.21 21.01
C ARG A 81 9.01 -10.29 19.89
N VAL A 82 8.59 -10.89 18.79
CA VAL A 82 7.67 -10.22 17.87
C VAL A 82 6.45 -9.87 18.72
N ALA A 83 6.24 -8.59 18.98
CA ALA A 83 5.06 -8.14 19.68
C ALA A 83 3.82 -8.61 18.89
N PRO A 84 2.78 -9.15 19.56
CA PRO A 84 1.52 -9.42 18.88
C PRO A 84 0.99 -8.11 18.26
N GLY A 85 0.18 -8.25 17.20
CA GLY A 85 -0.28 -7.19 16.30
C GLY A 85 -0.49 -5.82 16.95
N ALA A 86 -0.07 -4.78 16.24
CA ALA A 86 0.04 -3.39 16.70
C ALA A 86 -0.97 -3.03 17.80
N ALA A 87 -0.46 -2.76 18.99
CA ALA A 87 -1.26 -2.16 20.06
C ALA A 87 -1.95 -0.90 19.51
N PRO A 88 -3.22 -0.63 19.87
CA PRO A 88 -3.92 0.56 19.42
C PRO A 88 -3.09 1.80 19.78
N LEU A 89 -3.05 2.77 18.86
CA LEU A 89 -2.39 4.04 19.11
C LEU A 89 -2.99 4.67 20.39
N PRO A 90 -2.17 5.28 21.27
CA PRO A 90 -2.68 5.94 22.46
C PRO A 90 -3.83 6.91 22.10
N ALA A 91 -4.91 6.89 22.86
CA ALA A 91 -6.08 7.75 22.63
C ALA A 91 -5.73 9.25 22.59
N CYS A 92 -4.61 9.67 23.17
CA CYS A 92 -4.11 11.05 23.09
C CYS A 92 -3.56 11.48 21.72
N LEU A 93 -3.43 10.55 20.76
CA LEU A 93 -2.92 10.80 19.41
C LEU A 93 -3.99 10.74 18.32
N LEU A 94 -5.22 10.32 18.64
CA LEU A 94 -6.35 10.20 17.72
C LEU A 94 -7.50 11.09 18.19
N ASP A 95 -7.79 12.14 17.43
CA ASP A 95 -8.98 12.97 17.58
C ASP A 95 -10.11 12.40 16.73
N VAL A 96 -11.04 11.68 17.38
CA VAL A 96 -12.17 11.04 16.69
C VAL A 96 -13.40 11.94 16.80
N HIS A 97 -13.96 12.32 15.64
CA HIS A 97 -15.14 13.16 15.58
C HIS A 97 -16.30 12.53 16.38
N PRO A 98 -17.08 13.32 17.17
CA PRO A 98 -18.11 12.78 18.05
C PRO A 98 -19.13 11.86 17.37
N GLU A 99 -19.52 12.19 16.13
CA GLU A 99 -20.43 11.36 15.33
C GLU A 99 -19.83 9.97 15.02
N VAL A 100 -18.54 9.93 14.68
CA VAL A 100 -17.82 8.69 14.39
C VAL A 100 -17.65 7.87 15.67
N ALA A 101 -17.27 8.51 16.77
CA ALA A 101 -17.13 7.86 18.06
C ALA A 101 -18.46 7.25 18.55
N ALA A 102 -19.57 7.97 18.39
CA ALA A 102 -20.90 7.50 18.75
C ALA A 102 -21.33 6.29 17.89
N ALA A 103 -21.13 6.36 16.57
CA ALA A 103 -21.44 5.26 15.66
C ALA A 103 -20.62 3.99 15.98
N LEU A 104 -19.33 4.14 16.25
CA LEU A 104 -18.46 3.02 16.65
C LEU A 104 -18.92 2.41 17.98
N ALA A 105 -19.25 3.23 18.98
CA ALA A 105 -19.74 2.77 20.28
C ALA A 105 -21.08 2.03 20.18
N ALA A 106 -21.95 2.45 19.25
CA ALA A 106 -23.23 1.82 18.97
C ALA A 106 -23.13 0.58 18.06
N GLY A 107 -21.93 0.23 17.57
CA GLY A 107 -21.73 -0.87 16.61
C GLY A 107 -22.34 -0.60 15.24
N GLU A 108 -22.54 0.67 14.88
CA GLU A 108 -23.06 1.11 13.60
C GLU A 108 -21.99 1.04 12.49
N ALA A 109 -22.45 1.15 11.25
CA ALA A 109 -21.57 1.10 10.09
C ALA A 109 -20.77 2.40 9.95
N VAL A 110 -19.45 2.29 9.92
CA VAL A 110 -18.53 3.41 9.69
C VAL A 110 -17.60 3.08 8.54
N VAL A 111 -17.41 4.03 7.62
CA VAL A 111 -16.51 3.91 6.47
C VAL A 111 -15.44 4.99 6.55
N ALA A 112 -14.18 4.59 6.60
CA ALA A 112 -13.07 5.53 6.51
C ALA A 112 -12.85 5.98 5.06
N LEU A 113 -12.36 7.22 4.89
CA LEU A 113 -12.04 7.84 3.61
C LEU A 113 -10.66 8.52 3.72
N GLU A 114 -9.84 8.46 2.66
CA GLU A 114 -8.53 9.13 2.66
C GLU A 114 -8.62 10.62 2.28
N SER A 115 -7.60 11.40 2.68
CA SER A 115 -7.49 12.82 2.31
C SER A 115 -6.47 13.11 1.20
N THR A 116 -5.61 12.16 0.81
CA THR A 116 -4.66 12.38 -0.31
C THR A 116 -5.37 12.67 -1.62
N ILE A 117 -6.49 11.99 -1.91
CA ILE A 117 -7.31 12.29 -3.09
C ILE A 117 -7.80 13.75 -3.13
N ILE A 118 -7.98 14.38 -1.96
CA ILE A 118 -8.46 15.75 -1.82
C ILE A 118 -7.32 16.75 -2.12
N SER A 119 -6.16 16.58 -1.47
CA SER A 119 -5.06 17.56 -1.60
C SER A 119 -4.18 17.34 -2.84
N HIS A 120 -4.03 16.09 -3.29
CA HIS A 120 -3.06 15.71 -4.34
C HIS A 120 -3.69 14.94 -5.50
N GLY A 121 -4.94 14.49 -5.38
CA GLY A 121 -5.60 13.67 -6.41
C GLY A 121 -6.48 14.44 -7.37
N MET A 122 -6.98 15.61 -6.99
CA MET A 122 -7.93 16.41 -7.77
C MET A 122 -7.66 17.92 -7.58
N PRO A 123 -7.91 18.75 -8.60
CA PRO A 123 -7.78 20.20 -8.48
C PRO A 123 -8.94 20.82 -7.66
N HIS A 124 -8.69 21.98 -7.07
CA HIS A 124 -9.73 22.79 -6.44
C HIS A 124 -10.59 23.52 -7.49
N PRO A 125 -11.93 23.62 -7.35
CA PRO A 125 -12.78 23.17 -6.23
C PRO A 125 -13.27 21.72 -6.30
N ALA A 126 -13.03 21.03 -7.42
CA ALA A 126 -13.53 19.68 -7.67
C ALA A 126 -13.12 18.67 -6.58
N ASN A 127 -11.96 18.85 -5.95
CA ASN A 127 -11.51 18.03 -4.83
C ASN A 127 -12.44 18.05 -3.61
N VAL A 128 -12.82 19.23 -3.14
CA VAL A 128 -13.72 19.41 -1.97
C VAL A 128 -15.14 18.95 -2.33
N GLU A 129 -15.61 19.31 -3.52
CA GLU A 129 -16.93 18.91 -4.01
C GLU A 129 -17.05 17.39 -4.13
N THR A 130 -16.01 16.73 -4.64
CA THR A 130 -15.98 15.27 -4.75
C THR A 130 -15.93 14.62 -3.38
N ALA A 131 -15.07 15.09 -2.46
CA ALA A 131 -15.03 14.58 -1.09
C ALA A 131 -16.40 14.68 -0.41
N ALA A 132 -17.07 15.82 -0.54
CA ALA A 132 -18.41 16.04 0.00
C ALA A 132 -19.46 15.08 -0.61
N ARG A 133 -19.40 14.83 -1.92
CA ARG A 133 -20.30 13.90 -2.61
C ARG A 133 -20.05 12.45 -2.18
N VAL A 134 -18.79 12.09 -1.94
CA VAL A 134 -18.40 10.77 -1.42
C VAL A 134 -18.94 10.57 0.00
N GLU A 135 -18.78 11.56 0.89
CA GLU A 135 -19.39 11.51 2.23
C GLU A 135 -20.92 11.37 2.16
N ALA A 136 -21.57 12.11 1.26
CA ALA A 136 -23.00 12.01 1.05
C ALA A 136 -23.43 10.62 0.53
N ALA A 137 -22.67 10.01 -0.38
CA ALA A 137 -22.93 8.67 -0.90
C ALA A 137 -22.83 7.60 0.20
N VAL A 138 -21.83 7.70 1.08
CA VAL A 138 -21.68 6.81 2.24
C VAL A 138 -22.89 6.95 3.19
N ARG A 139 -23.30 8.19 3.49
CA ARG A 139 -24.48 8.46 4.33
C ARG A 139 -25.78 7.94 3.72
N ALA A 140 -25.98 8.16 2.42
CA ALA A 140 -27.16 7.69 1.71
C ALA A 140 -27.29 6.16 1.71
N ALA A 141 -26.17 5.45 1.77
CA ALA A 141 -26.12 3.99 1.89
C ALA A 141 -26.23 3.48 3.34
N GLY A 142 -26.38 4.36 4.34
CA GLY A 142 -26.64 3.99 5.74
C GLY A 142 -25.40 3.81 6.62
N ALA A 143 -24.26 4.36 6.22
CA ALA A 143 -23.03 4.37 7.02
C ALA A 143 -22.57 5.79 7.37
N VAL A 144 -21.79 5.92 8.44
CA VAL A 144 -21.16 7.18 8.85
C VAL A 144 -19.80 7.31 8.15
N PRO A 145 -19.56 8.37 7.35
CA PRO A 145 -18.26 8.61 6.74
C PRO A 145 -17.28 9.18 7.78
N ALA A 146 -16.03 8.71 7.71
CA ALA A 146 -14.93 9.20 8.51
C ALA A 146 -13.75 9.55 7.61
N THR A 147 -13.74 10.74 7.02
CA THR A 147 -12.56 11.25 6.31
C THR A 147 -11.41 11.44 7.30
N ILE A 148 -10.22 10.94 6.97
CA ILE A 148 -9.06 10.94 7.87
C ILE A 148 -7.96 11.85 7.31
N ALA A 149 -7.35 12.63 8.19
CA ALA A 149 -6.16 13.44 7.91
C ALA A 149 -5.33 13.64 9.19
N VAL A 150 -4.16 14.26 9.05
CA VAL A 150 -3.43 14.86 10.18
C VAL A 150 -3.63 16.36 10.12
N LEU A 151 -4.15 16.98 11.18
CA LEU A 151 -4.42 18.41 11.26
C LEU A 151 -3.66 19.01 12.44
N GLY A 152 -2.79 19.98 12.18
CA GLY A 152 -1.96 20.58 13.23
C GLY A 152 -1.12 19.57 14.02
N GLY A 153 -0.71 18.46 13.37
CA GLY A 153 0.01 17.36 13.99
C GLY A 153 -0.83 16.30 14.70
N THR A 154 -2.16 16.47 14.79
CA THR A 154 -3.07 15.49 15.40
C THR A 154 -3.72 14.63 14.32
N ALA A 155 -3.74 13.30 14.49
CA ALA A 155 -4.49 12.45 13.58
C ALA A 155 -5.99 12.60 13.86
N THR A 156 -6.74 13.13 12.90
CA THR A 156 -8.18 13.42 13.03
C THR A 156 -8.98 12.42 12.19
N VAL A 157 -9.96 11.76 12.82
CA VAL A 157 -10.82 10.74 12.21
C VAL A 157 -12.25 11.27 12.14
N GLY A 158 -12.72 11.59 10.94
CA GLY A 158 -13.94 12.35 10.70
C GLY A 158 -13.64 13.85 10.63
N LEU A 159 -13.64 14.40 9.41
CA LEU A 159 -13.39 15.82 9.20
C LEU A 159 -14.69 16.61 9.13
N THR A 160 -14.66 17.81 9.67
CA THR A 160 -15.70 18.82 9.43
C THR A 160 -15.59 19.39 8.01
N ARG A 161 -16.66 20.02 7.52
CA ARG A 161 -16.67 20.71 6.22
C ARG A 161 -15.55 21.77 6.11
N ALA A 162 -15.33 22.55 7.16
CA ALA A 162 -14.28 23.56 7.18
C ALA A 162 -12.87 22.95 7.10
N GLN A 163 -12.64 21.80 7.76
CA GLN A 163 -11.36 21.08 7.69
C GLN A 163 -11.13 20.47 6.31
N LEU A 164 -12.17 19.93 5.66
CA LEU A 164 -12.09 19.48 4.26
C LEU A 164 -11.73 20.62 3.32
N GLU A 165 -12.39 21.78 3.46
CA GLU A 165 -12.10 22.97 2.66
C GLU A 165 -10.68 23.48 2.88
N ARG A 166 -10.18 23.48 4.13
CA ARG A 166 -8.78 23.81 4.46
C ARG A 166 -7.81 22.93 3.68
N LEU A 167 -8.00 21.62 3.69
CA LEU A 167 -7.12 20.68 2.97
C LEU A 167 -7.22 20.84 1.45
N GLY A 168 -8.43 21.01 0.92
CA GLY A 168 -8.66 21.13 -0.52
C GLY A 168 -8.16 22.45 -1.11
N ARG A 169 -8.26 23.57 -0.36
CA ARG A 169 -7.70 24.87 -0.77
C ARG A 169 -6.19 24.90 -0.68
N ALA A 170 -5.61 24.29 0.36
CA ALA A 170 -4.16 24.22 0.51
C ALA A 170 -3.51 23.30 -0.55
N GLY A 171 -4.24 22.29 -1.04
CA GLY A 171 -3.78 21.43 -2.13
C GLY A 171 -2.42 20.80 -1.83
N THR A 172 -1.49 20.90 -2.77
CA THR A 172 -0.13 20.34 -2.67
C THR A 172 0.76 21.00 -1.62
N ALA A 173 0.32 22.10 -0.98
CA ALA A 173 1.01 22.66 0.19
C ALA A 173 0.83 21.79 1.45
N VAL A 174 -0.22 20.96 1.50
CA VAL A 174 -0.41 19.95 2.54
C VAL A 174 0.60 18.83 2.31
N ARG A 175 1.23 18.31 3.37
CA ARG A 175 2.17 17.19 3.22
C ARG A 175 1.43 15.91 2.86
N LYS A 176 1.80 15.26 1.76
CA LYS A 176 1.35 13.89 1.49
C LYS A 176 1.97 12.94 2.51
N ALA A 177 1.16 12.34 3.37
CA ALA A 177 1.62 11.54 4.50
C ALA A 177 1.27 10.05 4.30
N SER A 178 2.29 9.22 4.10
CA SER A 178 2.20 7.77 4.25
C SER A 178 2.58 7.35 5.67
N ARG A 179 2.57 6.05 5.98
CA ARG A 179 2.87 5.51 7.32
C ARG A 179 4.15 6.10 7.93
N ARG A 180 5.23 6.17 7.13
CA ARG A 180 6.55 6.66 7.58
C ARG A 180 6.57 8.15 7.89
N ASP A 181 5.67 8.91 7.29
CA ASP A 181 5.67 10.37 7.36
C ASP A 181 4.88 10.88 8.57
N LEU A 182 3.97 10.05 9.12
CA LEU A 182 3.05 10.42 10.21
C LEU A 182 3.79 11.00 11.43
N ALA A 183 4.90 10.39 11.85
CA ALA A 183 5.67 10.87 13.00
C ALA A 183 6.26 12.27 12.74
N ALA A 184 6.75 12.53 11.52
CA ALA A 184 7.33 13.83 11.16
C ALA A 184 6.25 14.91 11.01
N VAL A 185 5.09 14.58 10.47
CA VAL A 185 3.95 15.51 10.38
C VAL A 185 3.43 15.86 11.77
N ALA A 186 3.28 14.87 12.65
CA ALA A 186 2.85 15.05 14.03
C ALA A 186 3.82 15.93 14.83
N ALA A 187 5.12 15.59 14.80
CA ALA A 187 6.14 16.35 15.52
C ALA A 187 6.27 17.81 15.04
N ALA A 188 5.98 18.07 13.76
CA ALA A 188 6.01 19.42 13.20
C ALA A 188 4.76 20.24 13.49
N GLY A 189 3.71 19.66 14.10
CA GLY A 189 2.41 20.33 14.24
C GLY A 189 1.80 20.70 12.88
N ALA A 190 2.11 19.92 11.83
CA ALA A 190 1.75 20.25 10.45
C ALA A 190 0.47 19.55 10.00
N ASP A 191 -0.13 20.05 8.92
CA ASP A 191 -1.19 19.32 8.21
C ASP A 191 -0.59 18.25 7.30
N GLY A 192 -1.24 17.09 7.25
CA GLY A 192 -0.90 15.98 6.39
C GLY A 192 -2.13 15.32 5.77
N SER A 193 -2.16 15.20 4.45
CA SER A 193 -3.16 14.42 3.75
C SER A 193 -2.71 12.95 3.74
N THR A 194 -3.50 12.06 4.32
CA THR A 194 -3.14 10.66 4.52
C THR A 194 -3.32 9.85 3.24
N THR A 195 -2.34 9.03 2.87
CA THR A 195 -2.47 8.05 1.78
C THR A 195 -3.30 6.85 2.23
N VAL A 196 -3.49 5.86 1.34
CA VAL A 196 -4.09 4.57 1.68
C VAL A 196 -3.39 3.93 2.89
N ALA A 197 -2.05 3.83 2.91
CA ALA A 197 -1.32 3.30 4.07
C ALA A 197 -1.60 4.07 5.38
N ALA A 198 -1.47 5.40 5.39
CA ALA A 198 -1.69 6.16 6.61
C ALA A 198 -3.16 6.09 7.07
N THR A 199 -4.10 6.17 6.13
CA THR A 199 -5.54 6.07 6.41
C THR A 199 -5.90 4.70 6.96
N ALA A 200 -5.37 3.62 6.37
CA ALA A 200 -5.59 2.25 6.84
C ALA A 200 -5.12 2.05 8.29
N LEU A 201 -3.92 2.53 8.61
CA LEU A 201 -3.38 2.50 9.97
C LEU A 201 -4.28 3.22 10.97
N LEU A 202 -4.64 4.48 10.67
CA LEU A 202 -5.39 5.34 11.59
C LEU A 202 -6.85 4.87 11.73
N ALA A 203 -7.46 4.40 10.64
CA ALA A 203 -8.79 3.82 10.65
C ALA A 203 -8.83 2.55 11.51
N ALA A 204 -7.89 1.63 11.31
CA ALA A 204 -7.79 0.41 12.11
C ALA A 204 -7.55 0.73 13.59
N ALA A 205 -6.69 1.70 13.90
CA ALA A 205 -6.44 2.16 15.26
C ALA A 205 -7.68 2.80 15.92
N ALA A 206 -8.54 3.46 15.13
CA ALA A 206 -9.83 3.99 15.58
C ALA A 206 -10.94 2.92 15.67
N GLY A 207 -10.67 1.67 15.27
CA GLY A 207 -11.67 0.58 15.28
C GLY A 207 -12.56 0.53 14.03
N ILE A 208 -12.30 1.35 13.02
CA ILE A 208 -13.01 1.31 11.73
C ILE A 208 -12.52 0.10 10.92
N GLN A 209 -13.45 -0.61 10.28
CA GLN A 209 -13.17 -1.88 9.61
C GLN A 209 -13.25 -1.81 8.08
N VAL A 210 -13.87 -0.76 7.53
CA VAL A 210 -14.05 -0.59 6.09
C VAL A 210 -13.40 0.71 5.61
N PHE A 211 -12.39 0.51 4.76
CA PHE A 211 -11.65 1.40 3.87
C PHE A 211 -12.32 1.72 2.53
N VAL A 212 -12.66 2.95 2.13
CA VAL A 212 -12.92 3.26 0.71
C VAL A 212 -11.88 4.21 0.11
N THR A 213 -11.34 3.84 -1.05
CA THR A 213 -10.48 4.70 -1.88
C THR A 213 -10.80 4.53 -3.37
N GLY A 214 -10.20 5.36 -4.21
CA GLY A 214 -10.32 5.22 -5.66
C GLY A 214 -9.57 3.97 -6.12
N GLY A 215 -8.27 3.95 -5.87
CA GLY A 215 -7.39 2.84 -6.24
C GLY A 215 -6.24 2.73 -5.26
N LEU A 216 -5.71 1.52 -5.08
CA LEU A 216 -4.53 1.31 -4.23
C LEU A 216 -3.24 1.75 -4.94
N GLY A 217 -2.22 2.11 -4.16
CA GLY A 217 -0.85 2.01 -4.62
C GLY A 217 -0.44 0.54 -4.79
N GLY A 218 0.68 0.28 -5.43
CA GLY A 218 1.11 -1.09 -5.74
C GLY A 218 2.56 -1.15 -6.17
N VAL A 219 2.94 -2.22 -6.85
CA VAL A 219 4.24 -2.32 -7.50
C VAL A 219 4.22 -1.45 -8.74
N HIS A 220 5.18 -0.54 -8.89
CA HIS A 220 5.29 0.26 -10.11
C HIS A 220 5.76 -0.62 -11.29
N ARG A 221 5.45 -0.21 -12.53
CA ARG A 221 6.04 -0.86 -13.71
C ARG A 221 7.57 -0.74 -13.63
N GLY A 222 8.28 -1.86 -13.81
CA GLY A 222 9.74 -1.93 -13.57
C GLY A 222 10.14 -2.07 -12.09
N GLY A 223 9.18 -2.18 -11.17
CA GLY A 223 9.40 -2.27 -9.72
C GLY A 223 10.24 -3.46 -9.26
N HIS A 224 10.34 -4.52 -10.07
CA HIS A 224 11.24 -5.65 -9.80
C HIS A 224 12.73 -5.29 -9.93
N LEU A 225 13.06 -4.17 -10.58
CA LEU A 225 14.42 -3.63 -10.69
C LEU A 225 14.62 -2.44 -9.74
N SER A 226 13.68 -1.48 -9.76
CA SER A 226 13.78 -0.25 -8.96
C SER A 226 13.44 -0.42 -7.49
N LEU A 227 12.71 -1.50 -7.15
CA LEU A 227 12.07 -1.71 -5.84
C LEU A 227 11.10 -0.58 -5.47
N ASP A 228 10.55 0.12 -6.46
CA ASP A 228 9.48 1.11 -6.27
C ASP A 228 8.15 0.40 -6.03
N VAL A 229 7.88 0.15 -4.75
CA VAL A 229 6.70 -0.57 -4.26
C VAL A 229 6.00 0.27 -3.21
N SER A 230 4.70 0.51 -3.40
CA SER A 230 3.91 1.31 -2.49
C SER A 230 3.88 0.73 -1.07
N ALA A 231 4.03 1.60 -0.07
CA ALA A 231 3.86 1.28 1.33
C ALA A 231 2.43 0.80 1.67
N ASP A 232 1.45 1.03 0.78
CA ASP A 232 0.08 0.54 0.92
C ASP A 232 0.05 -0.99 1.06
N LEU A 233 0.82 -1.72 0.24
CA LEU A 233 0.83 -3.19 0.27
C LEU A 233 1.37 -3.71 1.61
N ALA A 234 2.46 -3.11 2.07
CA ALA A 234 3.05 -3.47 3.36
C ALA A 234 2.13 -3.09 4.53
N GLU A 235 1.36 -2.00 4.42
CA GLU A 235 0.39 -1.62 5.44
C GLU A 235 -0.77 -2.61 5.53
N LEU A 236 -1.31 -3.04 4.39
CA LEU A 236 -2.37 -4.02 4.36
C LEU A 236 -1.91 -5.38 4.92
N ALA A 237 -0.62 -5.70 4.92
CA ALA A 237 -0.10 -6.86 5.64
C ALA A 237 -0.22 -6.75 7.17
N ARG A 238 -0.30 -5.53 7.73
CA ARG A 238 -0.21 -5.24 9.16
C ARG A 238 -1.52 -4.76 9.79
N SER A 239 -2.42 -4.20 8.98
CA SER A 239 -3.65 -3.56 9.45
C SER A 239 -4.86 -4.38 9.03
N ARG A 240 -5.63 -4.84 10.02
CA ARG A 240 -6.90 -5.56 9.81
C ARG A 240 -7.98 -4.58 9.39
N ILE A 241 -8.02 -4.30 8.09
CA ILE A 241 -8.97 -3.40 7.46
C ILE A 241 -9.36 -3.91 6.08
N ALA A 242 -10.63 -3.77 5.72
CA ALA A 242 -11.16 -4.14 4.42
C ALA A 242 -11.17 -2.92 3.48
N VAL A 243 -10.34 -2.92 2.44
CA VAL A 243 -10.24 -1.81 1.48
C VAL A 243 -11.05 -2.11 0.24
N VAL A 244 -12.00 -1.23 -0.06
CA VAL A 244 -12.83 -1.23 -1.26
C VAL A 244 -12.28 -0.20 -2.24
N CYS A 245 -11.92 -0.65 -3.44
CA CYS A 245 -11.28 0.18 -4.45
C CYS A 245 -11.50 -0.39 -5.86
N ALA A 246 -11.14 0.35 -6.89
CA ALA A 246 -11.19 -0.11 -8.27
C ALA A 246 -9.90 -0.82 -8.72
N GLY A 247 -9.16 -1.44 -7.80
CA GLY A 247 -7.86 -2.03 -8.08
C GLY A 247 -6.71 -1.01 -8.08
N PRO A 248 -5.50 -1.42 -8.49
CA PRO A 248 -4.32 -0.56 -8.45
C PRO A 248 -4.44 0.55 -9.48
N LYS A 249 -3.96 1.75 -9.13
CA LYS A 249 -3.93 2.89 -10.05
C LYS A 249 -3.21 2.53 -11.36
N THR A 250 -3.66 3.15 -12.46
CA THR A 250 -3.27 2.95 -13.86
C THR A 250 -1.76 2.93 -14.18
N LEU A 251 -0.88 3.45 -13.31
CA LEU A 251 0.58 3.42 -13.51
C LEU A 251 1.28 2.15 -13.01
N LEU A 252 0.53 1.26 -12.37
CA LEU A 252 1.07 0.15 -11.60
C LEU A 252 1.06 -1.16 -12.37
N ASP A 253 1.91 -2.08 -11.91
CA ASP A 253 2.02 -3.44 -12.38
C ASP A 253 1.07 -4.33 -11.57
N ILE A 254 -0.12 -4.60 -12.13
CA ILE A 254 -1.17 -5.37 -11.46
C ILE A 254 -0.73 -6.81 -11.16
N PRO A 255 -0.14 -7.57 -12.11
CA PRO A 255 0.37 -8.92 -11.82
C PRO A 255 1.33 -8.92 -10.62
N ARG A 256 2.36 -8.06 -10.62
CA ARG A 256 3.31 -8.02 -9.50
C ARG A 256 2.70 -7.51 -8.21
N THR A 257 1.71 -6.62 -8.30
CA THR A 257 0.97 -6.16 -7.12
C THR A 257 0.21 -7.30 -6.46
N LEU A 258 -0.45 -8.16 -7.25
CA LEU A 258 -1.15 -9.34 -6.73
C LEU A 258 -0.17 -10.34 -6.08
N GLU A 259 1.00 -10.59 -6.70
CA GLU A 259 2.05 -11.46 -6.13
C GLU A 259 2.59 -10.95 -4.78
N VAL A 260 2.81 -9.64 -4.65
CA VAL A 260 3.24 -9.05 -3.36
C VAL A 260 2.14 -9.16 -2.30
N LEU A 261 0.87 -8.95 -2.68
CA LEU A 261 -0.27 -9.10 -1.77
C LEU A 261 -0.45 -10.54 -1.30
N GLU A 262 -0.31 -11.52 -2.21
CA GLU A 262 -0.30 -12.94 -1.88
C GLU A 262 0.82 -13.27 -0.90
N THR A 263 2.05 -12.87 -1.21
CA THR A 263 3.23 -13.09 -0.35
C THR A 263 3.03 -12.47 1.04
N ALA A 264 2.34 -11.32 1.11
CA ALA A 264 2.05 -10.61 2.35
C ALA A 264 0.85 -11.16 3.13
N GLY A 265 0.15 -12.17 2.61
CA GLY A 265 -1.04 -12.75 3.23
C GLY A 265 -2.27 -11.83 3.24
N VAL A 266 -2.34 -10.88 2.30
CA VAL A 266 -3.49 -9.98 2.13
C VAL A 266 -4.52 -10.66 1.23
N GLY A 267 -5.74 -10.84 1.73
CA GLY A 267 -6.81 -11.45 0.94
C GLY A 267 -7.34 -10.50 -0.13
N VAL A 268 -7.50 -10.96 -1.36
CA VAL A 268 -7.98 -10.16 -2.49
C VAL A 268 -9.19 -10.83 -3.12
N ALA A 269 -10.27 -10.08 -3.29
CA ALA A 269 -11.46 -10.53 -4.02
C ALA A 269 -11.91 -9.48 -5.03
N ALA A 270 -12.59 -9.89 -6.10
CA ALA A 270 -13.29 -9.00 -7.02
C ALA A 270 -14.81 -9.15 -6.90
N LEU A 271 -15.54 -8.06 -7.11
CA LEU A 271 -17.00 -8.00 -7.02
C LEU A 271 -17.64 -8.41 -8.35
N GLY A 272 -18.32 -9.55 -8.37
CA GLY A 272 -19.15 -10.02 -9.49
C GLY A 272 -18.37 -10.41 -10.75
N THR A 273 -17.05 -10.57 -10.66
CA THR A 273 -16.18 -10.89 -11.79
C THR A 273 -15.02 -11.79 -11.35
N ASP A 274 -14.49 -12.57 -12.29
CA ASP A 274 -13.32 -13.44 -12.10
C ASP A 274 -11.99 -12.72 -12.42
N GLU A 275 -12.06 -11.43 -12.75
CA GLU A 275 -10.93 -10.61 -13.15
C GLU A 275 -10.74 -9.42 -12.20
N PHE A 276 -9.51 -9.13 -11.81
CA PHE A 276 -9.23 -8.01 -10.92
C PHE A 276 -9.30 -6.68 -11.71
N PRO A 277 -9.98 -5.63 -11.22
CA PRO A 277 -10.14 -4.39 -11.98
C PRO A 277 -8.84 -3.58 -12.08
N ALA A 278 -8.74 -2.77 -13.14
CA ALA A 278 -7.58 -1.94 -13.46
C ALA A 278 -7.93 -0.45 -13.43
N PHE A 279 -8.49 -0.01 -12.30
CA PHE A 279 -8.88 1.37 -12.03
C PHE A 279 -9.91 1.90 -13.05
N PHE A 280 -9.46 2.52 -14.15
CA PHE A 280 -10.36 3.02 -15.19
C PHE A 280 -10.96 1.94 -16.07
N THR A 281 -10.39 0.72 -16.13
CA THR A 281 -10.97 -0.38 -16.89
C THR A 281 -11.52 -1.47 -15.97
N PRO A 282 -12.67 -2.08 -16.33
CA PRO A 282 -13.23 -3.19 -15.56
C PRO A 282 -12.39 -4.47 -15.70
N ARG A 283 -11.50 -4.52 -16.70
CA ARG A 283 -10.67 -5.67 -17.07
C ARG A 283 -9.19 -5.27 -17.11
N SER A 284 -8.35 -6.01 -16.39
CA SER A 284 -6.89 -5.86 -16.30
C SER A 284 -6.09 -6.94 -17.06
N GLY A 285 -6.74 -8.00 -17.52
CA GLY A 285 -6.13 -9.27 -17.96
C GLY A 285 -5.68 -10.19 -16.82
N CYS A 286 -5.86 -9.80 -15.56
CA CYS A 286 -5.38 -10.56 -14.39
C CYS A 286 -6.55 -11.24 -13.67
N ALA A 287 -6.45 -12.55 -13.44
CA ALA A 287 -7.45 -13.27 -12.65
C ALA A 287 -7.52 -12.69 -11.23
N ALA A 288 -8.75 -12.51 -10.73
CA ALA A 288 -8.96 -12.17 -9.33
C ALA A 288 -8.66 -13.40 -8.46
N PRO A 289 -7.87 -13.29 -7.37
CA PRO A 289 -7.60 -14.45 -6.50
C PRO A 289 -8.86 -15.07 -5.90
N LEU A 290 -9.88 -14.25 -5.64
CA LEU A 290 -11.22 -14.68 -5.21
C LEU A 290 -12.29 -13.84 -5.91
N ARG A 291 -13.50 -14.40 -6.00
CA ARG A 291 -14.71 -13.70 -6.45
C ARG A 291 -15.75 -13.67 -5.34
N VAL A 292 -16.44 -12.54 -5.20
CA VAL A 292 -17.63 -12.40 -4.35
C VAL A 292 -18.77 -11.80 -5.15
N GLU A 293 -19.99 -12.29 -4.96
CA GLU A 293 -21.13 -11.83 -5.78
C GLU A 293 -21.70 -10.48 -5.33
N ASN A 294 -21.56 -10.13 -4.05
CA ASN A 294 -22.18 -8.93 -3.48
C ASN A 294 -21.50 -8.47 -2.19
N ALA A 295 -21.88 -7.28 -1.71
CA ALA A 295 -21.39 -6.69 -0.47
C ALA A 295 -21.57 -7.59 0.76
N ALA A 296 -22.71 -8.30 0.85
CA ALA A 296 -22.95 -9.26 1.95
C ALA A 296 -21.97 -10.44 1.93
N GLY A 297 -21.59 -10.91 0.74
CA GLY A 297 -20.56 -11.93 0.56
C GLY A 297 -19.21 -11.49 1.11
N PHE A 298 -18.78 -10.28 0.75
CA PHE A 298 -17.53 -9.73 1.25
C PHE A 298 -17.58 -9.42 2.75
N ALA A 299 -18.69 -8.90 3.27
CA ALA A 299 -18.88 -8.66 4.70
C ALA A 299 -18.75 -9.96 5.54
N ARG A 300 -19.21 -11.11 5.02
CA ARG A 300 -18.98 -12.42 5.66
C ARG A 300 -17.49 -12.79 5.70
N MET A 301 -16.73 -12.47 4.65
CA MET A 301 -15.27 -12.69 4.66
C MET A 301 -14.59 -11.82 5.72
N VAL A 302 -14.98 -10.54 5.84
CA VAL A 302 -14.45 -9.64 6.88
C VAL A 302 -14.75 -10.18 8.28
N LEU A 303 -15.97 -10.65 8.53
CA LEU A 303 -16.35 -11.25 9.81
C LEU A 303 -15.62 -12.57 10.08
N ALA A 304 -15.40 -13.40 9.06
CA ALA A 304 -14.63 -14.63 9.19
C ALA A 304 -13.17 -14.35 9.52
N GLN A 305 -12.57 -13.34 8.86
CA GLN A 305 -11.21 -12.88 9.15
C GLN A 305 -11.05 -12.47 10.61
N GLU A 306 -12.02 -11.72 11.14
CA GLU A 306 -12.08 -11.33 12.56
C GLU A 306 -12.13 -12.56 13.49
N ARG A 307 -13.03 -13.50 13.21
CA ARG A 307 -13.22 -14.72 14.04
C ARG A 307 -11.98 -15.63 14.05
N LEU A 308 -11.24 -15.66 12.95
CA LEU A 308 -9.99 -16.42 12.85
C LEU A 308 -8.79 -15.70 13.49
N GLY A 309 -8.95 -14.46 13.94
CA GLY A 309 -7.87 -13.67 14.53
C GLY A 309 -6.80 -13.25 13.53
N LEU A 310 -7.12 -13.21 12.23
CA LEU A 310 -6.19 -12.78 11.19
C LEU A 310 -6.00 -11.26 11.24
N THR A 311 -4.76 -10.80 11.10
CA THR A 311 -4.40 -9.38 11.27
C THR A 311 -4.09 -8.65 9.97
N SER A 312 -3.96 -9.36 8.84
CA SER A 312 -3.82 -8.75 7.52
C SER A 312 -5.13 -8.11 7.08
N GLY A 313 -5.09 -7.25 6.06
CA GLY A 313 -6.24 -6.61 5.45
C GLY A 313 -6.91 -7.51 4.42
N LEU A 314 -8.05 -7.03 3.93
CA LEU A 314 -8.74 -7.58 2.76
C LEU A 314 -8.89 -6.49 1.71
N ILE A 315 -8.88 -6.86 0.44
CA ILE A 315 -9.16 -5.97 -0.68
C ILE A 315 -10.39 -6.48 -1.42
N LEU A 316 -11.34 -5.59 -1.67
CA LEU A 316 -12.41 -5.79 -2.64
C LEU A 316 -12.16 -4.89 -3.85
N GLY A 317 -11.82 -5.52 -4.97
CA GLY A 317 -11.79 -4.90 -6.29
C GLY A 317 -13.22 -4.71 -6.82
N VAL A 318 -13.62 -3.46 -7.02
CA VAL A 318 -14.91 -3.08 -7.58
C VAL A 318 -14.68 -2.55 -9.00
N PRO A 319 -15.12 -3.25 -10.04
CA PRO A 319 -15.04 -2.74 -11.40
C PRO A 319 -15.74 -1.39 -11.53
N ILE A 320 -15.17 -0.49 -12.34
CA ILE A 320 -15.86 0.74 -12.75
C ILE A 320 -17.21 0.37 -13.40
N PRO A 321 -18.29 1.18 -13.21
CA PRO A 321 -19.57 0.89 -13.85
C PRO A 321 -19.48 0.67 -15.36
N GLU A 322 -20.21 -0.32 -15.89
CA GLU A 322 -20.14 -0.73 -17.31
C GLU A 322 -20.35 0.42 -18.30
N HIS A 323 -21.23 1.38 -17.96
CA HIS A 323 -21.50 2.55 -18.79
C HIS A 323 -20.32 3.52 -18.92
N LEU A 324 -19.24 3.34 -18.14
CA LEU A 324 -17.98 4.09 -18.22
C LEU A 324 -16.82 3.26 -18.79
N ALA A 325 -17.08 2.01 -19.19
CA ALA A 325 -16.02 1.10 -19.62
C ALA A 325 -15.35 1.55 -20.92
N ALA A 326 -16.10 2.19 -21.83
CA ALA A 326 -15.56 2.70 -23.08
C ALA A 326 -14.58 3.87 -22.84
N GLU A 327 -14.98 4.84 -22.02
CA GLU A 327 -14.11 5.93 -21.57
C GLU A 327 -12.88 5.38 -20.83
N GLY A 328 -13.06 4.33 -20.05
CA GLY A 328 -12.00 3.60 -19.39
C GLY A 328 -10.91 3.10 -20.34
N GLN A 329 -11.30 2.49 -21.45
CA GLN A 329 -10.36 2.00 -22.46
C GLN A 329 -9.60 3.15 -23.15
N GLU A 330 -10.27 4.27 -23.42
CA GLU A 330 -9.62 5.47 -23.96
C GLU A 330 -8.58 6.04 -23.00
N ILE A 331 -8.89 6.08 -21.69
CA ILE A 331 -7.97 6.57 -20.66
C ILE A 331 -6.75 5.64 -20.54
N GLU A 332 -6.94 4.33 -20.69
CA GLU A 332 -5.83 3.39 -20.63
C GLU A 332 -4.92 3.48 -21.86
N ALA A 333 -5.50 3.69 -23.05
CA ALA A 333 -4.74 3.99 -24.26
C ALA A 333 -3.93 5.29 -24.10
N ALA A 334 -4.54 6.35 -23.55
CA ALA A 334 -3.86 7.61 -23.25
C ALA A 334 -2.72 7.42 -22.23
N THR A 335 -2.90 6.53 -21.24
CA THR A 335 -1.85 6.18 -20.28
C THR A 335 -0.68 5.50 -20.96
N ALA A 336 -0.94 4.51 -21.82
CA ALA A 336 0.11 3.82 -22.55
C ALA A 336 0.94 4.81 -23.41
N THR A 337 0.27 5.75 -24.08
CA THR A 337 0.94 6.83 -24.81
C THR A 337 1.77 7.72 -23.89
N ALA A 338 1.21 8.18 -22.77
CA ALA A 338 1.92 9.03 -21.83
C ALA A 338 3.15 8.32 -21.21
N LEU A 339 3.09 7.00 -20.96
CA LEU A 339 4.24 6.23 -20.48
C LEU A 339 5.36 6.18 -21.51
N ALA A 340 5.03 5.91 -22.77
CA ALA A 340 6.01 5.89 -23.85
C ALA A 340 6.68 7.26 -24.03
N GLU A 341 5.89 8.34 -23.90
CA GLU A 341 6.43 9.70 -23.94
C GLU A 341 7.33 10.03 -22.74
N ALA A 342 6.96 9.60 -21.53
CA ALA A 342 7.79 9.78 -20.34
C ALA A 342 9.14 9.06 -20.49
N GLU A 343 9.12 7.82 -20.99
CA GLU A 343 10.32 7.03 -21.25
C GLU A 343 11.20 7.68 -22.32
N ALA A 344 10.62 8.12 -23.43
CA ALA A 344 11.34 8.81 -24.50
C ALA A 344 11.98 10.13 -24.05
N GLN A 345 11.37 10.81 -23.07
CA GLN A 345 11.86 12.05 -22.48
C GLN A 345 12.77 11.85 -21.26
N GLY A 346 12.94 10.60 -20.80
CA GLY A 346 13.74 10.28 -19.61
C GLY A 346 13.13 10.79 -18.29
N ILE A 347 11.81 11.01 -18.24
CA ILE A 347 11.12 11.52 -17.05
C ILE A 347 10.95 10.37 -16.05
N GLN A 348 11.53 10.53 -14.86
CA GLN A 348 11.60 9.48 -13.84
C GLN A 348 11.44 10.04 -12.42
N GLY A 349 11.36 9.13 -11.43
CA GLY A 349 11.35 9.49 -10.01
C GLY A 349 10.14 10.36 -9.62
N ALA A 350 10.38 11.44 -8.88
CA ALA A 350 9.30 12.30 -8.38
C ALA A 350 8.53 13.03 -9.49
N GLU A 351 9.11 13.18 -10.68
CA GLU A 351 8.53 13.93 -11.81
C GLU A 351 7.56 13.09 -12.65
N ILE A 352 7.65 11.75 -12.57
CA ILE A 352 6.82 10.87 -13.40
C ILE A 352 5.33 11.02 -13.09
N THR A 353 4.96 11.12 -11.80
CA THR A 353 3.54 11.17 -11.42
C THR A 353 2.87 12.47 -11.86
N PRO A 354 3.44 13.67 -11.62
CA PRO A 354 2.90 14.91 -12.16
C PRO A 354 2.81 14.92 -13.69
N PHE A 355 3.85 14.45 -14.40
CA PHE A 355 3.85 14.36 -15.85
C PHE A 355 2.72 13.46 -16.37
N MET A 356 2.58 12.26 -15.79
CA MET A 356 1.55 11.31 -16.21
C MET A 356 0.14 11.87 -15.99
N LEU A 357 -0.12 12.52 -14.85
CA LEU A 357 -1.43 13.10 -14.56
C LEU A 357 -1.79 14.21 -15.55
N ASP A 358 -0.87 15.15 -15.79
CA ASP A 358 -1.09 16.25 -16.74
C ASP A 358 -1.28 15.71 -18.17
N ARG A 359 -0.42 14.77 -18.59
CA ARG A 359 -0.47 14.24 -19.94
C ARG A 359 -1.73 13.42 -20.21
N ILE A 360 -2.16 12.57 -19.28
CA ILE A 360 -3.42 11.83 -19.39
C ILE A 360 -4.60 12.81 -19.42
N GLN A 361 -4.58 13.86 -18.60
CA GLN A 361 -5.64 14.86 -18.61
C GLN A 361 -5.74 15.57 -19.97
N VAL A 362 -4.61 15.94 -20.58
CA VAL A 362 -4.55 16.54 -21.92
C VAL A 362 -5.07 15.58 -22.99
N LEU A 363 -4.58 14.33 -23.00
CA LEU A 363 -4.96 13.32 -23.98
C LEU A 363 -6.43 12.91 -23.89
N THR A 364 -7.01 12.94 -22.69
CA THR A 364 -8.41 12.55 -22.44
C THR A 364 -9.37 13.75 -22.40
N GLN A 365 -8.87 14.98 -22.60
CA GLN A 365 -9.67 16.22 -22.54
C GLN A 365 -10.48 16.34 -21.23
N GLY A 366 -9.92 15.89 -20.11
CA GLY A 366 -10.57 15.90 -18.80
C GLY A 366 -11.55 14.76 -18.51
N ARG A 367 -11.80 13.83 -19.46
CA ARG A 367 -12.65 12.64 -19.23
C ARG A 367 -12.12 11.75 -18.10
N SER A 368 -10.81 11.69 -17.89
CA SER A 368 -10.19 10.93 -16.79
C SER A 368 -10.62 11.40 -15.40
N LEU A 369 -10.77 12.72 -15.18
CA LEU A 369 -11.25 13.27 -13.91
C LEU A 369 -12.71 12.91 -13.66
N ALA A 370 -13.57 13.04 -14.67
CA ALA A 370 -14.98 12.69 -14.57
C ALA A 370 -15.18 11.20 -14.26
N ALA A 371 -14.43 10.32 -14.95
CA ALA A 371 -14.43 8.89 -14.68
C ALA A 371 -13.94 8.57 -13.25
N ASN A 372 -12.89 9.24 -12.78
CA ASN A 372 -12.35 9.04 -11.42
C ASN A 372 -13.37 9.42 -10.33
N ILE A 373 -14.13 10.51 -10.55
CA ILE A 373 -15.22 10.93 -9.65
C ILE A 373 -16.32 9.86 -9.58
N GLN A 374 -16.77 9.34 -10.72
CA GLN A 374 -17.81 8.29 -10.72
C GLN A 374 -17.31 6.98 -10.11
N LEU A 375 -16.05 6.63 -10.37
CA LEU A 375 -15.39 5.47 -9.80
C LEU A 375 -15.35 5.54 -8.27
N ILE A 376 -14.89 6.65 -7.68
CA ILE A 376 -14.85 6.77 -6.20
C ILE A 376 -16.26 6.76 -5.60
N LEU A 377 -17.26 7.33 -6.27
CA LEU A 377 -18.65 7.28 -5.81
C LEU A 377 -19.21 5.86 -5.83
N ASN A 378 -18.88 5.06 -6.86
CA ASN A 378 -19.27 3.65 -6.90
C ASN A 378 -18.60 2.86 -5.77
N ASN A 379 -17.30 3.08 -5.54
CA ASN A 379 -16.57 2.43 -4.44
C ASN A 379 -17.14 2.81 -3.07
N ALA A 380 -17.53 4.08 -2.89
CA ALA A 380 -18.14 4.59 -1.65
C ALA A 380 -19.48 3.93 -1.35
N ARG A 381 -20.34 3.78 -2.37
CA ARG A 381 -21.61 3.07 -2.24
C ARG A 381 -21.38 1.60 -1.83
N VAL A 382 -20.53 0.88 -2.57
CA VAL A 382 -20.23 -0.54 -2.28
C VAL A 382 -19.57 -0.70 -0.90
N GLY A 383 -18.64 0.17 -0.53
CA GLY A 383 -17.99 0.12 0.78
C GLY A 383 -18.95 0.38 1.94
N ALA A 384 -19.89 1.31 1.76
CA ALA A 384 -20.96 1.54 2.74
C ALA A 384 -21.90 0.33 2.86
N GLU A 385 -22.29 -0.30 1.74
CA GLU A 385 -23.07 -1.55 1.76
C GLU A 385 -22.34 -2.67 2.51
N VAL A 386 -21.03 -2.83 2.30
CA VAL A 386 -20.20 -3.80 3.05
C VAL A 386 -20.20 -3.48 4.54
N ALA A 387 -20.03 -2.21 4.93
CA ALA A 387 -20.01 -1.79 6.33
C ALA A 387 -21.35 -2.03 7.03
N VAL A 388 -22.47 -1.74 6.35
CA VAL A 388 -23.83 -1.99 6.83
C VAL A 388 -24.08 -3.48 7.02
N GLU A 389 -23.73 -4.31 6.03
CA GLU A 389 -23.86 -5.77 6.14
C GLU A 389 -22.99 -6.34 7.27
N LEU A 390 -21.76 -5.84 7.45
CA LEU A 390 -20.89 -6.25 8.55
C LEU A 390 -21.51 -5.90 9.92
N SER A 391 -22.04 -4.68 10.07
CA SER A 391 -22.73 -4.24 11.29
C SER A 391 -23.96 -5.12 11.58
N ARG A 392 -24.74 -5.46 10.54
CA ARG A 392 -25.91 -6.34 10.65
C ARG A 392 -25.49 -7.76 11.10
N LEU A 393 -24.45 -8.32 10.51
CA LEU A 393 -23.95 -9.65 10.86
C LEU A 393 -23.42 -9.73 12.30
N ARG A 394 -22.74 -8.69 12.78
CA ARG A 394 -22.28 -8.61 14.18
C ARG A 394 -23.45 -8.56 15.17
N ARG A 395 -24.47 -7.74 14.90
CA ARG A 395 -25.68 -7.65 15.73
C ARG A 395 -26.48 -8.95 15.73
N GLY A 396 -26.65 -9.59 14.57
CA GLY A 396 -27.33 -10.89 14.47
C GLY A 396 -26.62 -12.02 15.22
N GLY A 397 -25.28 -12.00 15.29
CA GLY A 397 -24.50 -12.99 16.06
C GLY A 397 -24.57 -12.80 17.58
N GLN A 398 -24.77 -11.57 18.07
CA GLN A 398 -24.90 -11.29 19.51
C GLN A 398 -26.26 -11.74 20.08
N GLY A 399 -27.32 -11.68 19.27
CA GLY A 399 -28.66 -12.17 19.67
C GLY A 399 -28.73 -13.69 19.86
N GLN A 400 -27.95 -14.46 19.09
CA GLN A 400 -27.92 -15.93 19.23
C GLN A 400 -27.04 -16.42 20.40
N ALA A 401 -26.06 -15.63 20.83
CA ALA A 401 -25.17 -15.98 21.93
C ALA A 401 -25.75 -15.71 23.33
N THR A 402 -26.88 -15.01 23.43
CA THR A 402 -27.56 -14.67 24.69
C THR A 402 -28.73 -15.61 25.03
N GLU A 403 -29.10 -16.51 24.13
CA GLU A 403 -30.18 -17.51 24.33
C GLU A 403 -29.65 -18.95 24.56
N GLY A 404 -28.34 -19.13 24.73
CA GLY A 404 -27.67 -20.44 24.84
C GLY A 404 -27.27 -20.85 26.24
#